data_AF-D7CMH9-F1
#
_entry.id   AF-D7CMH9-F1
#
_cell.length_a   1.000
_cell.length_b   1.000
_cell.length_c   1.000
_cell.angle_alpha   90.00
_cell.angle_beta   90.00
_cell.angle_gamma   90.00
#
_symmetry.space_group_name_H-M   'P 1'
#
loop_
_entity.id
_entity.type
_entity.pdbx_description
1 polymer ?
#
loop_
_entity_poly.entity_id
_entity_poly.type
_entity_poly.pdbx_seq_one_letter_code
_entity_poly.pdbx_strand_id
1 'polypeptide(L)'
;MAVESSLPAYTTIENILKLIDALRRKNNDEEEAKPLFGMGDTAFRSTKSVLRTFNIIEESNTNFTATGRQIAYAGNDEERKKIILEVIKRYPPYEALLHNIAEKKEPETEINYIVSFWGKFNYGSTERNRKDAATLFGNIIEYIGFGTFKKGRSNYPTRIIWKPGIESQILNTGQKSEEPEREFNEDSLIQQRVEEKQTDNGIPEHEKDTGYSNQYRYINAKKGPFIIVKVDMTNWPEEKMKNFFKLAYGNFGDD
;
A
#
# COMPACT_ATOMS: atom_id res chain seq x y z
N MET A 1 16.24 -13.71 16.43
CA MET A 1 15.55 -14.57 15.45
C MET A 1 15.10 -13.67 14.32
N ALA A 2 15.60 -13.89 13.09
CA ALA A 2 15.14 -13.12 11.94
C ALA A 2 13.70 -13.52 11.64
N VAL A 3 12.80 -12.54 11.55
CA VAL A 3 11.42 -12.77 11.12
C VAL A 3 11.49 -13.22 9.67
N GLU A 4 11.09 -14.46 9.40
CA GLU A 4 10.98 -15.00 8.04
C GLU A 4 10.00 -14.11 7.27
N SER A 5 10.53 -13.22 6.44
CA SER A 5 9.70 -12.31 5.65
C SER A 5 9.26 -13.05 4.39
N SER A 6 7.96 -13.31 4.29
CA SER A 6 7.34 -13.95 3.13
C SER A 6 7.58 -13.11 1.88
N LEU A 7 8.22 -13.68 0.86
CA LEU A 7 8.49 -12.99 -0.41
C LEU A 7 7.25 -12.99 -1.32
N PRO A 8 6.82 -11.82 -1.84
CA PRO A 8 5.83 -11.69 -2.89
C PRO A 8 6.20 -12.54 -4.10
N ALA A 9 5.32 -13.45 -4.51
CA ALA A 9 5.60 -14.41 -5.58
C ALA A 9 4.30 -14.88 -6.26
N TYR A 10 4.46 -15.67 -7.33
CA TYR A 10 3.37 -16.37 -8.03
C TYR A 10 2.31 -15.43 -8.64
N THR A 11 2.70 -14.21 -8.97
CA THR A 11 1.88 -13.22 -9.70
C THR A 11 2.78 -12.36 -10.58
N THR A 12 2.18 -11.38 -11.27
CA THR A 12 2.87 -10.41 -12.12
C THR A 12 2.44 -8.98 -11.76
N ILE A 13 3.20 -7.99 -12.21
CA ILE A 13 2.84 -6.58 -11.99
C ILE A 13 1.53 -6.23 -12.70
N GLU A 14 1.26 -6.81 -13.87
CA GLU A 14 0.00 -6.61 -14.60
C GLU A 14 -1.19 -7.12 -13.80
N ASN A 15 -1.06 -8.29 -13.16
CA ASN A 15 -2.10 -8.83 -12.30
C ASN A 15 -2.32 -7.98 -11.04
N ILE A 16 -1.24 -7.48 -10.43
CA ILE A 16 -1.29 -6.54 -9.29
C ILE A 16 -2.09 -5.30 -9.68
N LEU A 17 -1.72 -4.63 -10.77
CA LEU A 17 -2.39 -3.43 -11.25
C LEU A 17 -3.85 -3.71 -11.63
N LYS A 18 -4.10 -4.83 -12.30
CA LYS A 18 -5.45 -5.29 -12.65
C LYS A 18 -6.33 -5.48 -11.42
N LEU A 19 -5.81 -6.07 -10.34
CA LEU A 19 -6.58 -6.27 -9.12
C LEU A 19 -6.89 -4.93 -8.44
N ILE A 20 -5.91 -4.03 -8.36
CA ILE A 20 -6.11 -2.68 -7.81
C ILE A 20 -7.18 -1.93 -8.61
N ASP A 21 -7.09 -1.93 -9.94
CA ASP A 21 -8.07 -1.24 -10.79
C ASP A 21 -9.47 -1.88 -10.72
N ALA A 22 -9.55 -3.20 -10.55
CA ALA A 22 -10.82 -3.91 -10.34
C ALA A 22 -11.47 -3.55 -9.01
N LEU A 23 -10.73 -3.66 -7.90
CA LEU A 23 -11.22 -3.32 -6.56
C LEU A 23 -11.67 -1.86 -6.49
N ARG A 24 -10.91 -0.94 -7.10
CA ARG A 24 -11.32 0.47 -7.22
C ARG A 24 -12.69 0.63 -7.89
N ARG A 25 -12.89 -0.01 -9.05
CA ARG A 25 -14.14 0.14 -9.82
C ARG A 25 -15.33 -0.56 -9.17
N LYS A 26 -15.09 -1.58 -8.36
CA LYS A 26 -16.10 -2.45 -7.76
C LYS A 26 -16.29 -2.19 -6.27
N ASN A 27 -15.89 -1.02 -5.75
CA ASN A 27 -16.03 -0.66 -4.33
C ASN A 27 -15.43 -1.71 -3.38
N ASN A 28 -14.25 -2.22 -3.74
CA ASN A 28 -13.51 -3.29 -3.05
C ASN A 28 -14.25 -4.65 -3.00
N ASP A 29 -15.26 -4.88 -3.83
CA ASP A 29 -15.96 -6.15 -3.91
C ASP A 29 -15.05 -7.26 -4.49
N GLU A 30 -14.72 -8.21 -3.64
CA GLU A 30 -13.88 -9.37 -3.96
C GLU A 30 -14.56 -10.32 -4.94
N GLU A 31 -15.86 -10.58 -4.78
CA GLU A 31 -16.62 -11.52 -5.60
C GLU A 31 -16.80 -11.00 -7.03
N GLU A 32 -16.84 -9.68 -7.21
CA GLU A 32 -16.83 -9.06 -8.54
C GLU A 32 -15.43 -8.96 -9.17
N ALA A 33 -14.38 -8.82 -8.36
CA ALA A 33 -13.00 -8.71 -8.87
C ALA A 33 -12.40 -10.06 -9.26
N LYS A 34 -12.72 -11.12 -8.49
CA LYS A 34 -12.16 -12.47 -8.65
C LYS A 34 -12.35 -13.07 -10.05
N PRO A 35 -13.54 -13.00 -10.70
CA PRO A 35 -13.76 -13.56 -12.05
C PRO A 35 -12.80 -13.02 -13.12
N LEU A 36 -12.21 -11.83 -12.92
CA LEU A 36 -11.27 -11.25 -13.87
C LEU A 36 -9.96 -12.04 -13.99
N PHE A 37 -9.66 -12.91 -13.02
CA PHE A 37 -8.46 -13.74 -12.98
C PHE A 37 -8.67 -15.15 -13.55
N GLY A 38 -9.84 -15.40 -14.17
CA GLY A 38 -10.19 -16.65 -14.81
C GLY A 38 -10.79 -17.69 -13.84
N MET A 39 -11.01 -18.90 -14.33
CA MET A 39 -11.66 -19.98 -13.56
C MET A 39 -10.78 -20.54 -12.43
N GLY A 40 -9.47 -20.28 -12.47
CA GLY A 40 -8.53 -20.71 -11.44
C GLY A 40 -8.35 -19.64 -10.36
N ASP A 41 -8.69 -19.96 -9.11
CA ASP A 41 -8.55 -19.04 -7.96
C ASP A 41 -7.09 -18.71 -7.61
N THR A 42 -6.13 -19.48 -8.12
CA THR A 42 -4.70 -19.35 -7.76
C THR A 42 -4.13 -17.98 -8.09
N ALA A 43 -4.39 -17.45 -9.29
CA ALA A 43 -3.83 -16.15 -9.70
C ALA A 43 -4.39 -15.01 -8.85
N PHE A 44 -5.70 -15.04 -8.58
CA PHE A 44 -6.35 -14.08 -7.70
C PHE A 44 -5.77 -14.14 -6.27
N ARG A 45 -5.74 -15.34 -5.66
CA ARG A 45 -5.22 -15.53 -4.29
C ARG A 45 -3.77 -15.11 -4.14
N SER A 46 -2.89 -15.49 -5.08
CA SER A 46 -1.48 -15.07 -5.05
C SER A 46 -1.35 -13.56 -5.17
N THR A 47 -2.12 -12.93 -6.07
CA THR A 47 -2.10 -11.47 -6.25
C THR A 47 -2.61 -10.74 -5.00
N LYS A 48 -3.72 -11.19 -4.41
CA LYS A 48 -4.27 -10.66 -3.17
C LYS A 48 -3.26 -10.79 -2.00
N SER A 49 -2.59 -11.94 -1.90
CA SER A 49 -1.53 -12.16 -0.91
C SER A 49 -0.37 -11.16 -1.08
N VAL A 50 0.03 -10.87 -2.32
CA VAL A 50 1.06 -9.86 -2.61
C VAL A 50 0.60 -8.45 -2.24
N LEU A 51 -0.65 -8.07 -2.55
CA LEU A 51 -1.17 -6.77 -2.15
C LEU A 51 -1.14 -6.59 -0.62
N ARG A 52 -1.44 -7.62 0.15
CA ARG A 52 -1.32 -7.61 1.62
C ARG A 52 0.11 -7.51 2.09
N THR A 53 1.01 -8.30 1.50
CA THR A 53 2.44 -8.27 1.83
C THR A 53 3.04 -6.87 1.61
N PHE A 54 2.59 -6.16 0.58
CA PHE A 54 2.97 -4.78 0.30
C PHE A 54 2.15 -3.72 1.05
N ASN A 55 1.25 -4.14 1.96
CA ASN A 55 0.37 -3.26 2.71
C ASN A 55 -0.46 -2.31 1.82
N ILE A 56 -0.91 -2.80 0.67
CA ILE A 56 -1.77 -2.09 -0.29
C ILE A 56 -3.25 -2.31 0.07
N ILE A 57 -3.60 -3.49 0.55
CA ILE A 57 -4.93 -3.80 1.10
C ILE A 57 -4.81 -4.31 2.52
N GLU A 58 -5.89 -4.18 3.29
CA GLU A 58 -5.97 -4.69 4.66
C GLU A 58 -5.82 -6.21 4.73
N GLU A 59 -5.29 -6.73 5.85
CA GLU A 59 -5.08 -8.17 6.04
C GLU A 59 -6.40 -8.95 6.13
N SER A 60 -7.44 -8.33 6.72
CA SER A 60 -8.72 -8.98 6.99
C SER A 60 -9.70 -8.95 5.82
N ASN A 61 -9.53 -8.03 4.86
CA ASN A 61 -10.48 -7.83 3.76
C ASN A 61 -9.75 -7.36 2.48
N THR A 62 -10.45 -6.70 1.57
CA THR A 62 -9.94 -6.15 0.29
C THR A 62 -9.96 -4.63 0.24
N ASN A 63 -10.26 -3.96 1.36
CA ASN A 63 -10.21 -2.51 1.42
C ASN A 63 -8.77 -2.01 1.26
N PHE A 64 -8.61 -0.91 0.54
CA PHE A 64 -7.33 -0.26 0.40
C PHE A 64 -6.87 0.38 1.71
N THR A 65 -5.59 0.19 2.02
CA THR A 65 -4.88 0.98 3.04
C THR A 65 -4.68 2.42 2.54
N ALA A 66 -4.05 3.29 3.34
CA ALA A 66 -3.65 4.63 2.88
C ALA A 66 -2.77 4.55 1.61
N THR A 67 -1.75 3.70 1.63
CA THR A 67 -0.87 3.45 0.46
C THR A 67 -1.65 2.86 -0.72
N GLY A 68 -2.58 1.94 -0.46
CA GLY A 68 -3.43 1.38 -1.51
C GLY A 68 -4.29 2.41 -2.21
N ARG A 69 -4.86 3.36 -1.45
CA ARG A 69 -5.65 4.45 -2.01
C ARG A 69 -4.79 5.35 -2.89
N GLN A 70 -3.58 5.69 -2.45
CA GLN A 70 -2.63 6.47 -3.27
C GLN A 70 -2.36 5.78 -4.62
N ILE A 71 -2.12 4.46 -4.63
CA ILE A 71 -1.86 3.72 -5.89
C ILE A 71 -3.12 3.65 -6.77
N ALA A 72 -4.26 3.32 -6.17
CA ALA A 72 -5.53 3.15 -6.88
C ALA A 72 -6.01 4.45 -7.54
N TYR A 73 -5.84 5.58 -6.85
CA TYR A 73 -6.31 6.89 -7.28
C TYR A 73 -5.21 7.81 -7.81
N ALA A 74 -4.01 7.28 -8.11
CA ALA A 74 -2.96 8.03 -8.77
C ALA A 74 -3.47 8.68 -10.07
N GLY A 75 -3.15 9.96 -10.28
CA GLY A 75 -3.67 10.75 -11.40
C GLY A 75 -3.07 10.35 -12.75
N ASN A 76 -1.92 9.71 -12.75
CA ASN A 76 -1.28 9.13 -13.93
C ASN A 76 -0.34 7.97 -13.57
N ASP A 77 0.15 7.28 -14.60
CA ASP A 77 1.02 6.11 -14.46
C ASP A 77 2.38 6.46 -13.83
N GLU A 78 2.92 7.66 -14.05
CA GLU A 78 4.19 8.10 -13.45
C GLU A 78 4.07 8.33 -11.94
N GLU A 79 2.97 8.94 -11.49
CA GLU A 79 2.65 9.05 -10.05
C GLU A 79 2.48 7.67 -9.42
N ARG A 80 1.78 6.76 -10.11
CA ARG A 80 1.59 5.36 -9.68
C ARG A 80 2.93 4.63 -9.52
N LYS A 81 3.86 4.77 -10.47
CA LYS A 81 5.22 4.20 -10.40
C LYS A 81 6.00 4.73 -9.21
N LYS A 82 5.92 6.04 -8.92
CA LYS A 82 6.58 6.64 -7.75
C LYS A 82 6.08 6.05 -6.43
N ILE A 83 4.77 5.87 -6.28
CA ILE A 83 4.20 5.28 -5.07
C ILE A 83 4.60 3.81 -4.93
N ILE A 84 4.59 3.04 -6.03
CA ILE A 84 5.06 1.64 -6.03
C ILE A 84 6.55 1.54 -5.69
N LEU A 85 7.37 2.48 -6.17
CA LEU A 85 8.78 2.58 -5.78
C LEU A 85 8.92 2.75 -4.26
N GLU A 86 8.16 3.65 -3.64
CA GLU A 86 8.17 3.82 -2.18
C GLU A 86 7.78 2.53 -1.43
N VAL A 87 6.80 1.79 -1.95
CA VAL A 87 6.38 0.50 -1.38
C VAL A 87 7.53 -0.50 -1.38
N ILE A 88 8.19 -0.70 -2.52
CA ILE A 88 9.27 -1.69 -2.61
C ILE A 88 10.52 -1.29 -1.83
N LYS A 89 10.77 0.02 -1.67
CA LYS A 89 11.89 0.53 -0.86
C LYS A 89 11.67 0.36 0.64
N ARG A 90 10.42 0.25 1.08
CA ARG A 90 10.07 -0.01 2.49
C ARG A 90 9.89 -1.49 2.80
N TYR A 91 9.85 -2.35 1.77
CA TYR A 91 9.72 -3.78 1.94
C TYR A 91 11.11 -4.40 2.18
N PRO A 92 11.41 -4.91 3.40
CA PRO A 92 12.80 -5.17 3.81
C PRO A 92 13.62 -6.09 2.89
N PRO A 93 13.06 -7.19 2.34
CA PRO A 93 13.80 -8.04 1.41
C PRO A 93 14.18 -7.35 0.09
N TYR A 94 13.35 -6.41 -0.38
CA TYR A 94 13.61 -5.65 -1.60
C TYR A 94 14.53 -4.47 -1.32
N GLU A 95 14.35 -3.78 -0.20
CA GLU A 95 15.23 -2.72 0.29
C GLU A 95 16.69 -3.21 0.41
N ALA A 96 16.91 -4.30 1.13
CA ALA A 96 18.24 -4.86 1.34
C ALA A 96 18.92 -5.26 0.01
N LEU A 97 18.14 -5.84 -0.92
CA LEU A 97 18.63 -6.21 -2.24
C LEU A 97 18.99 -4.97 -3.07
N LEU A 98 18.12 -3.97 -3.11
CA LEU A 98 18.33 -2.71 -3.84
C LEU A 98 19.58 -1.99 -3.33
N HIS A 99 19.75 -1.89 -2.01
CA HIS A 99 20.96 -1.33 -1.40
C HIS A 99 22.22 -2.09 -1.85
N ASN A 100 22.20 -3.42 -1.81
CA ASN A 100 23.34 -4.21 -2.24
C ASN A 100 23.68 -4.02 -3.73
N ILE A 101 22.66 -3.95 -4.59
CA ILE A 101 22.85 -3.68 -6.03
C ILE A 101 23.47 -2.29 -6.23
N ALA A 102 22.97 -1.27 -5.51
CA ALA A 102 23.47 0.09 -5.61
C ALA A 102 24.94 0.23 -5.13
N GLU A 103 25.35 -0.55 -4.14
CA GLU A 103 26.75 -0.59 -3.67
C GLU A 103 27.68 -1.24 -4.71
N LYS A 104 27.23 -2.32 -5.35
CA LYS A 104 28.01 -3.03 -6.37
C LYS A 104 28.23 -2.24 -7.65
N LYS A 105 27.25 -1.42 -8.05
CA LYS A 105 27.30 -0.59 -9.29
C LYS A 105 27.54 -1.43 -10.55
N GLU A 106 27.00 -2.65 -10.56
CA GLU A 106 27.05 -3.53 -11.71
C GLU A 106 25.93 -3.13 -12.69
N PRO A 107 26.20 -3.06 -14.02
CA PRO A 107 25.21 -2.63 -15.00
C PRO A 107 24.06 -3.63 -15.18
N GLU A 108 24.23 -4.87 -14.71
CA GLU A 108 23.22 -5.92 -14.77
C GLU A 108 23.22 -6.78 -13.52
N THR A 109 22.11 -7.46 -13.25
CA THR A 109 21.97 -8.40 -12.14
C THR A 109 21.22 -9.64 -12.60
N GLU A 110 21.88 -10.79 -12.50
CA GLU A 110 21.29 -12.09 -12.82
C GLU A 110 20.23 -12.50 -11.78
N ILE A 111 19.14 -13.15 -12.24
CA ILE A 111 18.08 -13.64 -11.35
C ILE A 111 18.61 -14.66 -10.35
N ASN A 112 19.54 -15.53 -10.76
CA ASN A 112 20.17 -16.49 -9.86
C ASN A 112 20.92 -15.80 -8.71
N TYR A 113 21.53 -14.64 -8.98
CA TYR A 113 22.17 -13.86 -7.93
C TYR A 113 21.14 -13.38 -6.89
N ILE A 114 20.00 -12.86 -7.34
CA ILE A 114 18.90 -12.41 -6.46
C ILE A 114 18.36 -13.56 -5.61
N VAL A 115 18.14 -14.73 -6.23
CA VAL A 115 17.68 -15.94 -5.52
C VAL A 115 18.69 -16.38 -4.46
N SER A 116 19.98 -16.39 -4.77
CA SER A 116 21.03 -16.72 -3.82
C SER A 116 21.16 -15.67 -2.70
N PHE A 117 21.03 -14.38 -3.03
CA PHE A 117 21.03 -13.29 -2.06
C PHE A 117 19.93 -13.50 -1.02
N TRP A 118 18.67 -13.62 -1.45
CA TRP A 118 17.57 -13.86 -0.52
C TRP A 118 17.70 -15.17 0.26
N GLY A 119 18.22 -16.24 -0.37
CA GLY A 119 18.51 -17.49 0.32
C GLY A 119 19.53 -17.32 1.46
N LYS A 120 20.59 -16.54 1.26
CA LYS A 120 21.62 -16.25 2.27
C LYS A 120 21.05 -15.51 3.49
N PHE A 121 20.05 -14.65 3.28
CA PHE A 121 19.41 -13.86 4.34
C PHE A 121 18.12 -14.50 4.89
N ASN A 122 17.82 -15.76 4.54
CA ASN A 122 16.61 -16.48 4.93
C ASN A 122 15.30 -15.76 4.55
N TYR A 123 15.30 -15.08 3.41
CA TYR A 123 14.07 -14.56 2.80
C TYR A 123 13.40 -15.62 1.91
N GLY A 124 12.09 -15.75 2.07
CA GLY A 124 11.27 -16.72 1.34
C GLY A 124 11.43 -18.17 1.82
N SER A 125 10.33 -18.90 1.81
CA SER A 125 10.24 -20.24 2.42
C SER A 125 10.84 -21.36 1.58
N THR A 126 10.93 -21.19 0.25
CA THR A 126 11.43 -22.22 -0.68
C THR A 126 12.23 -21.60 -1.81
N GLU A 127 13.08 -22.41 -2.47
CA GLU A 127 13.80 -21.96 -3.67
C GLU A 127 12.83 -21.56 -4.80
N ARG A 128 11.73 -22.31 -4.95
CA ARG A 128 10.66 -21.97 -5.91
C ARG A 128 10.07 -20.60 -5.61
N ASN A 129 9.70 -20.34 -4.36
CA ASN A 129 9.20 -19.02 -3.94
C ASN A 129 10.21 -17.91 -4.26
N ARG A 130 11.50 -18.11 -3.98
CA ARG A 130 12.55 -17.12 -4.32
C ARG A 130 12.68 -16.88 -5.83
N LYS A 131 12.61 -17.93 -6.67
CA LYS A 131 12.66 -17.80 -8.13
C LYS A 131 11.48 -17.01 -8.68
N ASP A 132 10.28 -17.34 -8.22
CA ASP A 132 9.06 -16.63 -8.63
C ASP A 132 9.04 -15.19 -8.09
N ALA A 133 9.52 -14.96 -6.86
CA ALA A 133 9.69 -13.62 -6.30
C ALA A 133 10.71 -12.77 -7.06
N ALA A 134 11.80 -13.38 -7.54
CA ALA A 134 12.85 -12.66 -8.26
C ALA A 134 12.32 -12.25 -9.65
N THR A 135 11.46 -13.10 -10.22
CA THR A 135 10.71 -12.79 -11.43
C THR A 135 9.76 -11.62 -11.21
N LEU A 136 8.96 -11.65 -10.15
CA LEU A 136 8.07 -10.53 -9.81
C LEU A 136 8.84 -9.23 -9.59
N PHE A 137 9.93 -9.28 -8.82
CA PHE A 137 10.83 -8.15 -8.60
C PHE A 137 11.33 -7.57 -9.93
N GLY A 138 11.83 -8.41 -10.85
CA GLY A 138 12.26 -7.95 -12.18
C GLY A 138 11.16 -7.25 -12.97
N ASN A 139 9.93 -7.79 -12.98
CA ASN A 139 8.80 -7.14 -13.64
C ASN A 139 8.43 -5.79 -12.99
N ILE A 140 8.52 -5.68 -11.65
CA ILE A 140 8.29 -4.41 -10.95
C ILE A 140 9.36 -3.39 -11.31
N ILE A 141 10.64 -3.78 -11.34
CA ILE A 141 11.76 -2.91 -11.71
C ILE A 141 11.62 -2.38 -13.14
N GLU A 142 11.17 -3.22 -14.06
CA GLU A 142 10.88 -2.81 -15.43
C GLU A 142 9.69 -1.83 -15.47
N TYR A 143 8.60 -2.15 -14.78
CA TYR A 143 7.41 -1.29 -14.72
C TYR A 143 7.73 0.12 -14.17
N ILE A 144 8.46 0.22 -13.05
CA ILE A 144 8.85 1.52 -12.48
C ILE A 144 9.97 2.23 -13.28
N GLY A 145 10.48 1.58 -14.34
CA GLY A 145 11.46 2.16 -15.23
C GLY A 145 12.87 2.25 -14.65
N PHE A 146 13.23 1.40 -13.69
CA PHE A 146 14.58 1.36 -13.09
C PHE A 146 15.58 0.52 -13.92
N GLY A 147 15.04 -0.35 -14.79
CA GLY A 147 15.84 -1.18 -15.68
C GLY A 147 14.97 -1.86 -16.74
N THR A 148 15.56 -2.77 -17.49
CA THR A 148 14.87 -3.65 -18.44
C THR A 148 14.98 -5.08 -17.95
N PHE A 149 13.87 -5.81 -17.90
CA PHE A 149 13.87 -7.19 -17.45
C PHE A 149 14.01 -8.14 -18.64
N LYS A 150 15.20 -8.73 -18.80
CA LYS A 150 15.52 -9.59 -19.94
C LYS A 150 15.13 -11.04 -19.67
N LYS A 151 14.46 -11.60 -20.67
CA LYS A 151 14.10 -13.02 -20.76
C LYS A 151 15.00 -13.67 -21.81
N GLY A 152 15.61 -14.80 -21.47
CA GLY A 152 16.48 -15.60 -22.31
C GLY A 152 15.72 -16.58 -23.19
N ARG A 153 16.42 -17.64 -23.64
CA ARG A 153 15.85 -18.71 -24.47
C ARG A 153 14.62 -19.31 -23.78
N SER A 154 13.57 -19.60 -24.56
CA SER A 154 12.28 -20.11 -24.05
C SER A 154 11.57 -19.16 -23.07
N ASN A 155 11.84 -17.85 -23.14
CA ASN A 155 11.20 -16.81 -22.33
C ASN A 155 11.48 -16.90 -20.82
N TYR A 156 12.53 -17.63 -20.42
CA TYR A 156 12.95 -17.71 -19.02
C TYR A 156 13.57 -16.40 -18.56
N PRO A 157 13.17 -15.84 -17.42
CA PRO A 157 13.79 -14.63 -16.90
C PRO A 157 15.25 -14.87 -16.54
N THR A 158 16.16 -14.04 -17.07
CA THR A 158 17.60 -14.21 -16.87
C THR A 158 18.20 -13.11 -16.03
N ARG A 159 17.96 -11.84 -16.36
CA ARG A 159 18.65 -10.71 -15.72
C ARG A 159 17.89 -9.40 -15.82
N ILE A 160 18.23 -8.48 -14.94
CA ILE A 160 17.84 -7.07 -15.01
C ILE A 160 19.03 -6.29 -15.57
N ILE A 161 18.79 -5.47 -16.60
CA ILE A 161 19.75 -4.48 -17.09
C ILE A 161 19.37 -3.13 -16.49
N TRP A 162 20.23 -2.56 -15.66
CA TRP A 162 19.94 -1.33 -14.92
C TRP A 162 20.11 -0.10 -15.80
N LYS A 163 19.30 0.93 -15.55
CA LYS A 163 19.55 2.24 -16.16
C LYS A 163 20.82 2.85 -15.55
N PRO A 164 21.63 3.58 -16.34
CA PRO A 164 22.80 4.27 -15.83
C PRO A 164 22.44 5.24 -14.69
N GLY A 165 23.22 5.22 -13.60
CA GLY A 165 23.03 6.13 -12.47
C GLY A 165 21.86 5.79 -11.55
N ILE A 166 21.29 4.59 -11.67
CA ILE A 166 20.16 4.16 -10.84
C ILE A 166 20.52 4.08 -9.35
N GLU A 167 21.80 3.89 -9.03
CA GLU A 167 22.31 3.72 -7.67
C GLU A 167 22.03 4.98 -6.85
N SER A 168 22.16 6.17 -7.46
CA SER A 168 21.82 7.43 -6.80
C SER A 168 20.33 7.52 -6.49
N GLN A 169 19.46 7.02 -7.39
CA GLN A 169 18.01 7.00 -7.16
C GLN A 169 17.60 5.95 -6.12
N ILE A 170 18.32 4.84 -6.03
CA ILE A 170 18.13 3.84 -4.98
C ILE A 170 18.53 4.42 -3.62
N LEU A 171 19.67 5.11 -3.53
CA LEU A 171 20.20 5.61 -2.26
C LEU A 171 19.60 6.95 -1.77
N ASN A 172 19.13 7.84 -2.65
CA ASN A 172 18.70 9.21 -2.28
C ASN A 172 17.31 9.35 -1.63
N THR A 173 16.57 8.27 -1.39
CA THR A 173 15.16 8.37 -0.95
C THR A 173 14.99 8.34 0.57
N GLY A 174 15.97 8.90 1.28
CA GLY A 174 15.89 9.21 2.72
C GLY A 174 15.64 10.70 3.01
N GLN A 175 15.61 11.57 1.99
CA GLN A 175 15.35 13.00 2.16
C GLN A 175 13.91 13.34 1.77
N LYS A 176 13.11 13.63 2.81
CA LYS A 176 11.76 14.22 2.79
C LYS A 176 11.39 14.91 1.48
N SER A 177 10.48 14.31 0.71
CA SER A 177 9.45 15.10 0.06
C SER A 177 8.43 15.50 1.13
N GLU A 178 8.31 16.80 1.39
CA GLU A 178 7.14 17.36 2.06
C GLU A 178 5.91 16.92 1.26
N GLU A 179 5.08 16.06 1.86
CA GLU A 179 3.79 15.70 1.27
C GLU A 179 2.95 16.99 1.21
N PRO A 180 2.45 17.42 0.04
CA PRO A 180 1.30 18.28 0.05
C PRO A 180 0.15 17.44 0.59
N GLU A 181 -0.37 17.80 1.76
CA GLU A 181 -1.68 17.34 2.23
C GLU A 181 -2.70 17.70 1.14
N ARG A 182 -2.95 16.78 0.21
CA ARG A 182 -4.20 16.80 -0.55
C ARG A 182 -5.24 16.22 0.38
N GLU A 183 -5.98 17.10 1.05
CA GLU A 183 -7.24 16.73 1.68
C GLU A 183 -8.08 15.99 0.65
N PHE A 184 -8.17 14.67 0.83
CA PHE A 184 -9.05 13.83 0.03
C PHE A 184 -10.46 14.11 0.55
N ASN A 185 -11.16 15.02 -0.11
CA ASN A 185 -12.50 15.42 0.28
C ASN A 185 -13.51 14.35 -0.15
N GLU A 186 -13.96 13.52 0.80
CA GLU A 186 -14.97 12.47 0.57
C GLU A 186 -16.30 13.02 0.01
N ASP A 187 -16.59 14.32 0.19
CA ASP A 187 -17.83 14.94 -0.29
C ASP A 187 -17.89 15.02 -1.83
N SER A 188 -16.75 14.98 -2.51
CA SER A 188 -16.70 15.01 -3.98
C SER A 188 -17.15 13.69 -4.64
N LEU A 189 -17.18 12.58 -3.90
CA LEU A 189 -17.74 11.30 -4.36
C LEU A 189 -19.27 11.27 -4.27
N ILE A 190 -19.87 12.14 -3.45
CA ILE A 190 -21.33 12.20 -3.29
C ILE A 190 -21.95 13.03 -4.42
N GLN A 191 -21.29 14.10 -4.89
CA GLN A 191 -21.83 14.95 -5.96
C GLN A 191 -21.91 14.26 -7.33
N GLN A 192 -20.94 13.40 -7.69
CA GLN A 192 -21.06 12.58 -8.91
C GLN A 192 -22.17 11.51 -8.83
N ARG A 193 -22.68 11.21 -7.63
CA ARG A 193 -23.73 10.20 -7.41
C ARG A 193 -25.14 10.76 -7.56
N VAL A 194 -25.30 12.09 -7.56
CA VAL A 194 -26.62 12.77 -7.64
C VAL A 194 -27.01 13.11 -9.08
N GLU A 195 -26.06 13.33 -10.00
CA GLU A 195 -26.39 13.72 -11.37
C GLU A 195 -26.98 12.59 -12.26
N GLU A 196 -26.85 11.32 -11.87
CA GLU A 196 -27.43 10.20 -12.63
C GLU A 196 -28.84 9.78 -12.19
N LYS A 197 -29.42 10.41 -11.17
CA LYS A 197 -30.80 10.15 -10.76
C LYS A 197 -31.47 11.43 -10.24
N GLN A 198 -32.16 12.15 -11.12
CA GLN A 198 -33.59 12.45 -11.00
C GLN A 198 -34.02 13.50 -12.02
N THR A 199 -34.98 13.10 -12.87
CA THR A 199 -35.98 14.02 -13.40
C THR A 199 -37.04 14.23 -12.33
N ASP A 200 -37.38 15.51 -12.15
CA ASP A 200 -38.70 16.06 -11.82
C ASP A 200 -39.07 16.36 -10.34
N ASN A 201 -39.20 17.68 -10.12
CA ASN A 201 -40.05 18.46 -9.20
C ASN A 201 -39.73 18.63 -7.69
N GLY A 202 -39.44 19.88 -7.32
CA GLY A 202 -40.00 20.54 -6.11
C GLY A 202 -39.00 21.22 -5.14
N ILE A 203 -38.86 22.54 -5.23
CA ILE A 203 -38.23 23.51 -4.28
C ILE A 203 -39.37 24.14 -3.41
N PRO A 204 -39.23 24.82 -2.22
CA PRO A 204 -38.04 25.40 -1.52
C PRO A 204 -37.91 25.32 0.04
N GLU A 205 -36.68 25.66 0.48
CA GLU A 205 -36.22 26.59 1.57
C GLU A 205 -36.16 26.29 3.09
N HIS A 206 -35.05 26.84 3.66
CA HIS A 206 -34.79 27.40 5.01
C HIS A 206 -34.40 26.44 6.18
N GLU A 207 -33.45 26.66 7.11
CA GLU A 207 -32.58 27.78 7.58
C GLU A 207 -31.34 27.24 8.37
N LYS A 208 -30.24 28.04 8.37
CA LYS A 208 -29.28 28.46 9.46
C LYS A 208 -28.68 27.41 10.43
N ASP A 209 -27.36 27.21 10.45
CA ASP A 209 -26.30 27.95 11.20
C ASP A 209 -26.29 27.70 12.73
N THR A 210 -25.23 27.05 13.23
CA THR A 210 -24.54 27.39 14.49
C THR A 210 -23.17 26.72 14.54
N GLY A 211 -22.11 27.54 14.57
CA GLY A 211 -20.74 27.09 14.78
C GLY A 211 -20.39 26.77 16.23
N TYR A 212 -19.38 25.91 16.41
CA TYR A 212 -18.56 25.84 17.62
C TYR A 212 -17.13 25.48 17.22
N SER A 213 -16.21 26.43 17.40
CA SER A 213 -14.77 26.18 17.31
C SER A 213 -14.30 25.51 18.61
N ASN A 214 -13.87 24.26 18.55
CA ASN A 214 -13.13 23.64 19.64
C ASN A 214 -11.64 23.67 19.34
N GLN A 215 -10.93 24.53 20.07
CA GLN A 215 -9.47 24.57 20.14
C GLN A 215 -8.98 23.27 20.80
N TYR A 216 -8.43 22.35 20.01
CA TYR A 216 -7.74 21.19 20.55
C TYR A 216 -6.30 21.56 20.91
N ARG A 217 -5.97 21.49 22.21
CA ARG A 217 -4.59 21.55 22.70
C ARG A 217 -3.87 20.27 22.29
N TYR A 218 -2.88 20.40 21.41
CA TYR A 218 -1.96 19.33 21.06
C TYR A 218 -1.08 18.98 22.27
N ILE A 219 -1.29 17.80 22.84
CA ILE A 219 -0.34 17.23 23.81
C ILE A 219 0.75 16.55 22.99
N ASN A 220 1.91 17.19 22.94
CA ASN A 220 3.05 16.72 22.18
C ASN A 220 3.72 15.56 22.94
N ALA A 221 3.38 14.32 22.56
CA ALA A 221 4.00 13.11 23.12
C ALA A 221 4.41 12.14 21.99
N LYS A 222 5.74 12.06 21.79
CA LYS A 222 6.55 11.00 21.16
C LYS A 222 5.91 10.15 20.05
N LYS A 223 6.49 10.30 18.84
CA LYS A 223 6.35 9.46 17.62
C LYS A 223 6.11 7.97 17.90
N GLY A 224 4.86 7.56 17.73
CA GLY A 224 4.36 6.19 17.58
C GLY A 224 3.03 6.24 16.81
N PRO A 225 2.47 5.11 16.35
CA PRO A 225 1.15 5.10 15.72
C PRO A 225 0.11 5.65 16.70
N PHE A 226 -0.57 6.74 16.34
CA PHE A 226 -1.67 7.28 17.14
C PHE A 226 -2.99 6.75 16.60
N ILE A 227 -3.83 6.22 17.48
CA ILE A 227 -5.20 5.84 17.17
C ILE A 227 -6.09 6.97 17.66
N ILE A 228 -6.87 7.58 16.76
CA ILE A 228 -7.89 8.56 17.14
C ILE A 228 -9.20 7.81 17.34
N VAL A 229 -9.67 7.76 18.59
CA VAL A 229 -10.99 7.20 18.93
C VAL A 229 -11.94 8.38 19.19
N LYS A 230 -12.99 8.50 18.38
CA LYS A 230 -14.09 9.45 18.62
C LYS A 230 -15.17 8.74 19.44
N VAL A 231 -15.51 9.27 20.61
CA VAL A 231 -16.53 8.71 21.50
C VAL A 231 -17.61 9.76 21.74
N ASP A 232 -18.86 9.43 21.41
CA ASP A 232 -20.02 10.23 21.78
C ASP A 232 -20.46 9.87 23.22
N MET A 233 -20.40 10.85 24.11
CA MET A 233 -20.74 10.72 25.53
C MET A 233 -22.03 11.46 25.90
N THR A 234 -22.78 11.99 24.92
CA THR A 234 -23.93 12.87 25.14
C THR A 234 -24.98 12.27 26.09
N ASN A 235 -25.15 10.95 26.07
CA ASN A 235 -26.13 10.22 26.90
C ASN A 235 -25.48 9.38 28.02
N TRP A 236 -24.22 9.63 28.38
CA TRP A 236 -23.54 8.81 29.38
C TRP A 236 -23.77 9.32 30.81
N PRO A 237 -24.07 8.43 31.76
CA PRO A 237 -24.04 8.80 33.18
C PRO A 237 -22.65 9.25 33.61
N GLU A 238 -22.58 10.17 34.57
CA GLU A 238 -21.32 10.76 35.05
C GLU A 238 -20.29 9.71 35.52
N GLU A 239 -20.75 8.67 36.21
CA GLU A 239 -19.90 7.56 36.65
C GLU A 239 -19.23 6.81 35.48
N LYS A 240 -19.96 6.62 34.38
CA LYS A 240 -19.44 5.96 33.18
C LYS A 240 -18.38 6.82 32.49
N MET A 241 -18.57 8.14 32.49
CA MET A 241 -17.57 9.08 31.96
C MET A 241 -16.29 9.06 32.79
N LYS A 242 -16.41 9.11 34.13
CA LYS A 242 -15.26 9.03 35.04
C LYS A 242 -14.46 7.74 34.86
N ASN A 243 -15.14 6.59 34.76
CA ASN A 243 -14.48 5.30 34.54
C ASN A 243 -13.76 5.22 33.19
N PHE A 244 -14.35 5.78 32.12
CA PHE A 244 -13.70 5.86 30.81
C PHE A 244 -12.40 6.66 30.86
N PHE A 245 -12.40 7.82 31.51
CA PHE A 245 -11.20 8.64 31.66
C PHE A 245 -10.13 7.98 32.55
N LYS A 246 -10.52 7.30 33.64
CA LYS A 246 -9.60 6.50 34.47
C LYS A 246 -8.89 5.43 33.62
N LEU A 247 -9.65 4.70 32.80
CA LEU A 247 -9.11 3.65 31.91
C LEU A 247 -8.24 4.22 30.78
N ALA A 248 -8.67 5.30 30.13
CA ALA A 248 -7.98 5.87 28.97
C ALA A 248 -6.64 6.53 29.32
N TYR A 249 -6.52 7.11 30.52
CA TYR A 249 -5.31 7.84 30.96
C TYR A 249 -4.44 7.04 31.94
N GLY A 250 -4.83 5.82 32.31
CA GLY A 250 -4.03 4.93 33.16
C GLY A 250 -3.84 5.44 34.60
N ASN A 251 -4.69 6.33 35.08
CA ASN A 251 -4.65 6.80 36.47
C ASN A 251 -5.31 5.77 37.39
N PHE A 252 -4.50 4.84 37.89
CA PHE A 252 -4.86 3.90 38.96
C PHE A 252 -4.27 4.39 40.30
N GLY A 253 -4.59 5.64 40.67
CA GLY A 253 -4.35 6.15 42.02
C GLY A 253 -5.61 5.94 42.87
N ASP A 254 -5.43 5.26 44.00
CA ASP A 254 -6.48 4.77 44.91
C ASP A 254 -7.26 5.89 45.59
N ASP A 255 -8.59 5.76 45.55
CA ASP A 255 -9.53 5.69 46.70
C ASP A 255 -10.92 5.25 46.18
#